data_AF-A0A3P3U5Y5-F1
#
_entry.id   AF-A0A3P3U5Y5-F1
#
_cell.length_a   1.000
_cell.length_b   1.000
_cell.length_c   1.000
_cell.angle_alpha   90.00
_cell.angle_beta   90.00
_cell.angle_gamma   90.00
#
_symmetry.space_group_name_H-M   'P 1'
#
loop_
_entity.id
_entity.type
_entity.pdbx_description
1 polymer ?
#
loop_
_entity_poly.entity_id
_entity_poly.type
_entity_poly.pdbx_seq_one_letter_code
_entity_poly.pdbx_strand_id
1 'polypeptide(L)'
;MKKTYKVMTTAALMGMLLGGTAWGTAAVAGSAEAKAPTVSSAAQASTAKADSVTQNGITLTVSKALYDGNYVSLTLQRSGKGYTGGITDGKFNEATKEYERPKGAIKNIEMFIDGKSIYEFGGGGLGKRPALGWGPASAPDTAEIQLVDPSWLGSDGMASPAFPDKFKLTAKVTLEGVDKPYTFDFSLQKNADNLQALKPNLTKKRGDYSATLSKLNVTSTSTRFQLIEKGLKKGEHSHILYEVVDDQGNLLDLKSGFGTDENNKNGDMYTDYVFSPPAKEAKSITIRAFEPDFVPDNPGDPSSPGIYKTDSNGETIKNYIKELEMTVNIK
;
A
#
# COMPACT_ATOMS: atom_id res chain seq x y z
N MET A 1 -10.44 31.67 -9.60
CA MET A 1 -9.13 31.01 -9.39
C MET A 1 -9.39 29.56 -9.02
N LYS A 2 -9.05 28.60 -9.89
CA LYS A 2 -9.21 27.16 -9.58
C LYS A 2 -8.13 26.78 -8.58
N LYS A 3 -8.52 26.42 -7.36
CA LYS A 3 -7.60 25.82 -6.38
C LYS A 3 -7.33 24.40 -6.85
N THR A 4 -6.17 24.18 -7.44
CA THR A 4 -5.67 22.84 -7.77
C THR A 4 -5.19 22.22 -6.47
N TYR A 5 -5.96 21.28 -5.92
CA TYR A 5 -5.59 20.58 -4.70
C TYR A 5 -4.64 19.43 -5.03
N LYS A 6 -3.53 19.37 -4.28
CA LYS A 6 -2.50 18.34 -4.42
C LYS A 6 -3.06 17.01 -3.91
N VAL A 7 -3.03 15.98 -4.76
CA VAL A 7 -3.31 14.59 -4.38
C VAL A 7 -2.23 14.13 -3.41
N MET A 8 -2.63 13.80 -2.17
CA MET A 8 -1.80 12.99 -1.30
C MET A 8 -2.03 11.53 -1.68
N THR A 9 -1.05 10.95 -2.36
CA THR A 9 -0.94 9.49 -2.44
C THR A 9 -0.87 8.93 -1.04
N THR A 10 -1.64 7.87 -0.75
CA THR A 10 -1.56 7.09 0.49
C THR A 10 -0.15 6.58 0.78
N ALA A 11 0.82 6.70 -0.12
CA ALA A 11 2.24 6.55 0.20
C ALA A 11 2.72 7.48 1.34
N ALA A 12 2.14 8.69 1.45
CA ALA A 12 2.39 9.59 2.60
C ALA A 12 1.74 9.07 3.91
N LEU A 13 0.72 8.21 3.80
CA LEU A 13 0.04 7.56 4.91
C LEU A 13 0.58 6.15 5.20
N MET A 14 1.14 5.42 4.23
CA MET A 14 1.80 4.12 4.42
C MET A 14 3.14 4.29 5.12
N GLY A 15 3.80 5.45 4.98
CA GLY A 15 4.91 5.83 5.86
C GLY A 15 4.49 6.06 7.33
N MET A 16 3.19 6.19 7.62
CA MET A 16 2.64 6.34 8.97
C MET A 16 1.86 5.12 9.47
N LEU A 17 1.54 4.14 8.62
CA LEU A 17 0.64 3.02 8.95
C LEU A 17 1.31 1.65 9.04
N LEU A 18 2.61 1.53 8.76
CA LEU A 18 3.39 0.33 9.06
C LEU A 18 4.66 0.73 9.82
N GLY A 19 4.58 0.64 11.15
CA GLY A 19 5.70 0.47 12.08
C GLY A 19 7.02 1.18 11.76
N GLY A 20 7.19 2.38 12.32
CA GLY A 20 8.46 2.81 12.90
C GLY A 20 9.56 3.29 11.95
N THR A 21 9.58 4.60 11.67
CA THR A 21 10.80 5.41 11.82
C THR A 21 10.38 6.78 12.40
N ALA A 22 10.67 6.99 13.68
CA ALA A 22 11.83 7.74 14.15
C ALA A 22 11.53 9.24 14.33
N TRP A 23 10.76 9.55 15.39
CA TRP A 23 11.02 10.73 16.20
C TRP A 23 11.73 10.23 17.45
N GLY A 24 12.97 10.69 17.63
CA GLY A 24 13.95 10.01 18.47
C GLY A 24 13.62 10.00 19.96
N THR A 25 13.98 8.90 20.63
CA THR A 25 14.45 8.93 22.02
C THR A 25 15.58 7.92 22.20
N ALA A 26 16.49 8.30 23.09
CA ALA A 26 17.77 7.68 23.41
C ALA A 26 17.69 6.19 23.76
N ALA A 27 18.84 5.53 23.55
CA ALA A 27 19.12 4.16 23.95
C ALA A 27 18.77 3.90 25.42
N VAL A 28 17.98 2.85 25.66
CA VAL A 28 18.01 2.10 26.91
C VAL A 28 17.96 0.62 26.58
N ALA A 29 19.01 -0.09 26.99
CA ALA A 29 19.15 -1.54 26.88
C ALA A 29 18.09 -2.25 27.72
N GLY A 30 17.47 -3.28 27.15
CA GLY A 30 16.49 -4.11 27.85
C GLY A 30 15.87 -5.14 26.91
N SER A 31 16.51 -6.30 26.83
CA SER A 31 16.13 -7.48 26.06
C SER A 31 14.75 -8.05 26.43
N ALA A 32 13.91 -8.26 25.43
CA ALA A 32 12.88 -9.31 25.43
C ALA A 32 12.65 -9.77 23.97
N GLU A 33 13.12 -10.97 23.65
CA GLU A 33 12.91 -11.63 22.35
C GLU A 33 11.44 -12.00 22.17
N ALA A 34 10.74 -11.30 21.27
CA ALA A 34 9.48 -11.76 20.73
C ALA A 34 9.77 -12.71 19.55
N LYS A 35 9.32 -13.97 19.68
CA LYS A 35 9.45 -15.01 18.64
C LYS A 35 8.83 -14.56 17.33
N ALA A 36 9.64 -14.50 16.27
CA ALA A 36 9.17 -14.34 14.90
C ALA A 36 8.27 -15.52 14.50
N PRO A 37 7.11 -15.28 13.86
CA PRO A 37 6.31 -16.36 13.31
C PRO A 37 7.02 -16.99 12.11
N THR A 38 6.98 -18.31 12.06
CA THR A 38 7.51 -19.15 10.98
C THR A 38 6.88 -18.80 9.64
N VAL A 39 7.71 -18.37 8.69
CA VAL A 39 7.32 -18.06 7.32
C VAL A 39 6.95 -19.37 6.60
N SER A 40 5.67 -19.56 6.29
CA SER A 40 5.22 -20.65 5.42
C SER A 40 5.62 -20.32 3.98
N SER A 41 6.62 -21.02 3.46
CA SER A 41 7.04 -20.92 2.07
C SER A 41 6.13 -21.78 1.18
N ALA A 42 5.16 -21.17 0.50
CA ALA A 42 4.53 -21.79 -0.68
C ALA A 42 3.81 -20.73 -1.53
N ALA A 43 4.54 -20.06 -2.41
CA ALA A 43 3.99 -19.50 -3.64
C ALA A 43 5.03 -19.72 -4.73
N GLN A 44 4.71 -20.59 -5.70
CA GLN A 44 5.56 -20.87 -6.85
C GLN A 44 5.76 -19.57 -7.64
N ALA A 45 7.00 -19.08 -7.60
CA ALA A 45 7.44 -17.92 -8.35
C ALA A 45 7.32 -18.23 -9.85
N SER A 46 6.69 -17.32 -10.60
CA SER A 46 7.02 -17.18 -12.02
C SER A 46 8.53 -17.03 -12.13
N THR A 47 9.17 -17.77 -13.03
CA THR A 47 10.63 -17.82 -13.23
C THR A 47 11.22 -16.43 -13.50
N ALA A 48 11.43 -15.64 -12.45
CA ALA A 48 12.33 -14.51 -12.46
C ALA A 48 13.69 -15.11 -12.11
N LYS A 49 14.56 -15.23 -13.12
CA LYS A 49 16.00 -15.25 -12.86
C LYS A 49 16.26 -14.06 -11.93
N ALA A 50 16.95 -14.26 -10.81
CA ALA A 50 17.29 -13.18 -9.90
C ALA A 50 18.25 -12.24 -10.63
N ASP A 51 17.69 -11.31 -11.40
CA ASP A 51 18.45 -10.32 -12.13
C ASP A 51 19.00 -9.35 -11.08
N SER A 52 20.31 -9.42 -10.95
CA SER A 52 21.10 -8.60 -10.05
C SER A 52 21.91 -7.64 -10.91
N VAL A 53 21.91 -6.37 -10.53
CA VAL A 53 22.62 -5.31 -11.26
C VAL A 53 23.51 -4.59 -10.26
N THR A 54 24.81 -4.48 -10.58
CA THR A 54 25.80 -3.77 -9.74
C THR A 54 26.23 -2.49 -10.42
N GLN A 55 26.16 -1.37 -9.70
CA GLN A 55 26.68 -0.07 -10.13
C GLN A 55 27.33 0.64 -8.93
N ASN A 56 28.50 1.26 -9.14
CA ASN A 56 29.21 2.02 -8.10
C ASN A 56 29.42 1.27 -6.76
N GLY A 57 29.61 -0.06 -6.82
CA GLY A 57 29.77 -0.92 -5.64
C GLY A 57 28.48 -1.31 -4.92
N ILE A 58 27.33 -0.81 -5.36
CA ILE A 58 25.99 -1.14 -4.85
C ILE A 58 25.32 -2.12 -5.80
N THR A 59 24.89 -3.26 -5.28
CA THR A 59 24.15 -4.29 -6.01
C THR A 59 22.69 -4.25 -5.62
N LEU A 60 21.79 -4.15 -6.59
CA LEU A 60 20.36 -4.36 -6.41
C LEU A 60 19.94 -5.69 -7.03
N THR A 61 19.21 -6.49 -6.26
CA THR A 61 18.67 -7.80 -6.68
C THR A 61 17.17 -7.81 -6.48
N VAL A 62 16.42 -8.28 -7.47
CA VAL A 62 15.00 -8.61 -7.27
C VAL A 62 14.90 -10.06 -6.86
N SER A 63 14.68 -10.30 -5.57
CA SER A 63 14.66 -11.65 -4.97
C SER A 63 13.32 -12.35 -5.14
N LYS A 64 12.25 -11.59 -5.38
CA LYS A 64 10.91 -12.11 -5.65
C LYS A 64 10.15 -11.17 -6.57
N ALA A 65 9.42 -11.73 -7.52
CA ALA A 65 8.42 -11.04 -8.33
C ALA A 65 7.15 -11.89 -8.36
N LEU A 66 5.99 -11.27 -8.12
CA LEU A 66 4.69 -11.94 -8.14
C LEU A 66 3.66 -11.07 -8.84
N TYR A 67 2.71 -11.72 -9.51
CA TYR A 67 1.46 -11.11 -9.93
C TYR A 67 0.35 -12.12 -9.65
N ASP A 68 -0.50 -11.85 -8.65
CA ASP A 68 -1.52 -12.80 -8.19
C ASP A 68 -2.94 -12.49 -8.72
N GLY A 69 -3.05 -11.47 -9.57
CA GLY A 69 -4.32 -10.95 -10.06
C GLY A 69 -4.91 -9.83 -9.21
N ASN A 70 -4.53 -9.71 -7.94
CA ASN A 70 -4.89 -8.57 -7.09
C ASN A 70 -3.88 -7.44 -7.24
N TYR A 71 -2.59 -7.76 -7.23
CA TYR A 71 -1.50 -6.80 -7.35
C TYR A 71 -0.21 -7.44 -7.87
N VAL A 72 0.73 -6.60 -8.29
CA VAL A 72 2.12 -6.98 -8.53
C VAL A 72 2.94 -6.62 -7.30
N SER A 73 3.83 -7.51 -6.86
CA SER A 73 4.84 -7.21 -5.83
C SER A 73 6.23 -7.64 -6.28
N LEU A 74 7.20 -6.76 -6.03
CA LEU A 74 8.63 -6.99 -6.22
C LEU A 74 9.33 -6.82 -4.87
N THR A 75 10.16 -7.79 -4.48
CA THR A 75 11.07 -7.66 -3.34
C THR A 75 12.45 -7.27 -3.84
N LEU A 76 12.86 -6.05 -3.52
CA LEU A 76 14.17 -5.51 -3.85
C LEU A 76 15.11 -5.69 -2.67
N GLN A 77 16.32 -6.19 -2.92
CA GLN A 77 17.39 -6.32 -1.94
C GLN A 77 18.62 -5.54 -2.39
N ARG A 78 19.12 -4.66 -1.52
CA ARG A 78 20.39 -3.94 -1.71
C ARG A 78 21.51 -4.64 -0.98
N SER A 79 22.69 -4.66 -1.58
CA SER A 79 23.92 -5.18 -0.97
C SER A 79 25.16 -4.50 -1.55
N GLY A 80 26.34 -4.80 -1.00
CA GLY A 80 27.61 -4.25 -1.47
C GLY A 80 28.16 -3.16 -0.53
N LYS A 81 28.78 -2.13 -1.11
CA LYS A 81 29.43 -1.03 -0.38
C LYS A 81 29.05 0.32 -0.98
N GLY A 82 29.31 1.40 -0.25
CA GLY A 82 29.13 2.77 -0.77
C GLY A 82 27.72 3.35 -0.62
N TYR A 83 26.86 2.71 0.17
CA TYR A 83 25.58 3.23 0.65
C TYR A 83 25.60 3.43 2.17
N THR A 84 24.64 4.20 2.68
CA THR A 84 24.45 4.48 4.11
C THR A 84 22.97 4.36 4.46
N GLY A 85 22.65 4.05 5.73
CA GLY A 85 21.25 3.85 6.17
C GLY A 85 20.57 2.66 5.48
N GLY A 86 19.26 2.53 5.66
CA GLY A 86 18.39 1.60 4.94
C GLY A 86 18.05 2.02 3.51
N ILE A 87 17.46 1.10 2.75
CA ILE A 87 17.11 1.29 1.33
C ILE A 87 15.86 2.18 1.15
N THR A 88 14.98 2.25 2.16
CA THR A 88 13.80 3.12 2.18
C THR A 88 13.93 4.31 3.12
N ASP A 89 15.09 4.48 3.75
CA ASP A 89 15.33 5.56 4.70
C ASP A 89 15.19 6.94 4.06
N GLY A 90 14.70 7.87 4.86
CA GLY A 90 14.75 9.29 4.58
C GLY A 90 14.11 10.08 5.70
N LYS A 91 14.31 11.40 5.66
CA LYS A 91 13.73 12.32 6.64
C LYS A 91 13.37 13.63 5.97
N PHE A 92 12.26 14.21 6.40
CA PHE A 92 11.97 15.59 6.04
C PHE A 92 12.83 16.53 6.88
N ASN A 93 13.54 17.43 6.21
CA ASN A 93 14.31 18.47 6.87
C ASN A 93 13.48 19.77 6.87
N GLU A 94 12.99 20.16 8.05
CA GLU A 94 12.18 21.37 8.24
C GLU A 94 12.90 22.66 7.82
N ALA A 95 14.22 22.74 7.98
CA ALA A 95 14.99 23.93 7.67
C ALA A 95 15.12 24.14 6.16
N THR A 96 15.36 23.07 5.40
CA THR A 96 15.47 23.13 3.93
C THR A 96 14.14 22.93 3.22
N LYS A 97 13.13 22.40 3.93
CA LYS A 97 11.86 21.92 3.39
C LYS A 97 12.03 20.84 2.33
N GLU A 98 13.08 20.04 2.45
CA GLU A 98 13.41 18.97 1.52
C GLU A 98 13.38 17.60 2.21
N TYR A 99 13.02 16.57 1.45
CA TYR A 99 13.11 15.20 1.92
C TYR A 99 14.50 14.63 1.58
N GLU A 100 15.33 14.49 2.60
CA GLU A 100 16.70 14.00 2.50
C GLU A 100 16.72 12.48 2.58
N ARG A 101 17.48 11.86 1.68
CA ARG A 101 17.69 10.40 1.66
C ARG A 101 19.17 10.11 1.78
N PRO A 102 19.57 9.06 2.52
CA PRO A 102 20.97 8.66 2.54
C PRO A 102 21.38 8.07 1.19
N LYS A 103 22.68 8.13 0.89
CA LYS A 103 23.22 7.59 -0.36
C LYS A 103 22.85 6.11 -0.49
N GLY A 104 22.32 5.74 -1.66
CA GLY A 104 21.89 4.38 -1.98
C GLY A 104 20.44 4.07 -1.61
N ALA A 105 19.69 4.96 -0.96
CA ALA A 105 18.26 4.77 -0.73
C ALA A 105 17.44 5.01 -2.02
N ILE A 106 16.25 4.42 -2.11
CA ILE A 106 15.36 4.58 -3.27
C ILE A 106 14.91 6.04 -3.37
N LYS A 107 15.33 6.69 -4.45
CA LYS A 107 14.92 8.06 -4.79
C LYS A 107 13.64 8.05 -5.62
N ASN A 108 13.58 7.16 -6.61
CA ASN A 108 12.46 7.07 -7.54
C ASN A 108 12.34 5.66 -8.13
N ILE A 109 11.12 5.27 -8.49
CA ILE A 109 10.83 4.06 -9.25
C ILE A 109 9.94 4.44 -10.43
N GLU A 110 10.37 4.12 -11.63
CA GLU A 110 9.55 4.20 -12.84
C GLU A 110 9.16 2.79 -13.28
N MET A 111 7.90 2.61 -13.64
CA MET A 111 7.41 1.32 -14.13
C MET A 111 6.78 1.46 -15.51
N PHE A 112 6.99 0.43 -16.32
CA PHE A 112 6.47 0.33 -17.67
C PHE A 112 5.81 -1.03 -17.89
N ILE A 113 4.61 -1.03 -18.45
CA ILE A 113 3.89 -2.24 -18.86
C ILE A 113 3.92 -2.29 -20.38
N ASP A 114 4.51 -3.34 -20.93
CA ASP A 114 4.72 -3.53 -22.37
C ASP A 114 5.36 -2.30 -23.05
N GLY A 115 6.34 -1.70 -22.36
CA GLY A 115 7.09 -0.52 -22.81
C GLY A 115 6.37 0.82 -22.62
N LYS A 116 5.14 0.84 -22.11
CA LYS A 116 4.38 2.08 -21.85
C LYS A 116 4.44 2.44 -20.37
N SER A 117 4.63 3.73 -20.07
CA SER A 117 4.65 4.22 -18.69
C SER A 117 3.33 3.93 -17.98
N ILE A 118 3.39 3.51 -16.71
CA ILE A 118 2.17 3.34 -15.90
C ILE A 118 1.38 4.65 -15.76
N TYR A 119 2.01 5.82 -15.94
CA TYR A 119 1.33 7.12 -15.91
C TYR A 119 0.50 7.40 -17.17
N GLU A 120 0.68 6.64 -18.24
CA GLU A 120 -0.15 6.74 -19.46
C GLU A 120 -1.28 5.71 -19.47
N PHE A 121 -1.23 4.74 -18.55
CA PHE A 121 -2.23 3.69 -18.43
C PHE A 121 -3.61 4.30 -18.12
N GLY A 122 -4.66 3.78 -18.78
CA GLY A 122 -6.02 4.31 -18.63
C GLY A 122 -6.21 5.75 -19.10
N GLY A 123 -5.29 6.30 -19.91
CA GLY A 123 -5.36 7.67 -20.43
C GLY A 123 -4.80 8.73 -19.49
N GLY A 124 -4.07 8.34 -18.45
CA GLY A 124 -3.28 9.23 -17.59
C GLY A 124 -4.02 10.06 -16.54
N GLY A 125 -5.34 9.88 -16.41
CA GLY A 125 -6.10 10.44 -15.29
C GLY A 125 -5.68 9.81 -13.96
N LEU A 126 -5.70 10.58 -12.87
CA LEU A 126 -5.25 10.10 -11.55
C LEU A 126 -6.10 8.94 -11.03
N GLY A 127 -7.43 8.96 -11.22
CA GLY A 127 -8.30 7.82 -10.92
C GLY A 127 -8.18 6.64 -11.90
N LYS A 128 -7.43 6.76 -12.99
CA LYS A 128 -7.35 5.76 -14.08
C LYS A 128 -5.97 5.18 -14.30
N ARG A 129 -4.99 5.58 -13.49
CA ARG A 129 -3.62 5.05 -13.53
C ARG A 129 -3.38 4.08 -12.37
N PRO A 130 -2.48 3.10 -12.53
CA PRO A 130 -2.06 2.24 -11.45
C PRO A 130 -1.52 2.98 -10.23
N ALA A 131 -1.79 2.42 -9.06
CA ALA A 131 -1.19 2.85 -7.81
C ALA A 131 0.15 2.14 -7.64
N LEU A 132 1.25 2.92 -7.65
CA LEU A 132 2.60 2.46 -7.35
C LEU A 132 2.96 2.91 -5.93
N GLY A 133 3.36 1.97 -5.09
CA GLY A 133 3.89 2.20 -3.75
C GLY A 133 5.16 1.39 -3.51
N TRP A 134 5.93 1.81 -2.52
CA TRP A 134 7.00 0.99 -1.95
C TRP A 134 7.21 1.35 -0.48
N GLY A 135 7.73 0.39 0.29
CA GLY A 135 7.97 0.55 1.71
C GLY A 135 9.04 -0.42 2.22
N PRO A 136 9.43 -0.29 3.50
CA PRO A 136 10.35 -1.21 4.12
C PRO A 136 9.78 -2.64 4.06
N ALA A 137 10.66 -3.62 3.87
CA ALA A 137 10.33 -5.02 4.06
C ALA A 137 10.94 -5.52 5.39
N SER A 138 11.24 -6.81 5.50
CA SER A 138 11.70 -7.43 6.75
C SER A 138 13.10 -7.01 7.22
N ALA A 139 13.86 -6.27 6.41
CA ALA A 139 15.23 -5.85 6.73
C ALA A 139 15.51 -4.43 6.20
N PRO A 140 16.46 -3.70 6.81
CA PRO A 140 16.79 -2.32 6.39
C PRO A 140 17.24 -2.20 4.93
N ASP A 141 17.85 -3.25 4.38
CA ASP A 141 18.33 -3.29 3.00
C ASP A 141 17.33 -3.95 2.03
N THR A 142 16.07 -4.15 2.46
CA THR A 142 15.01 -4.71 1.61
C THR A 142 13.81 -3.77 1.50
N ALA A 143 13.25 -3.69 0.29
CA ALA A 143 12.04 -2.94 0.01
C ALA A 143 11.01 -3.86 -0.66
N GLU A 144 9.74 -3.68 -0.31
CA GLU A 144 8.63 -4.22 -1.07
C GLU A 144 8.06 -3.11 -1.96
N ILE A 145 7.93 -3.39 -3.26
CA ILE A 145 7.34 -2.48 -4.23
C ILE A 145 6.01 -3.09 -4.68
N GLN A 146 4.92 -2.33 -4.57
CA GLN A 146 3.57 -2.78 -4.93
C GLN A 146 3.03 -1.96 -6.10
N LEU A 147 2.38 -2.64 -7.05
CA LEU A 147 1.67 -2.01 -8.15
C LEU A 147 0.28 -2.62 -8.29
N VAL A 148 -0.76 -1.77 -8.20
CA VAL A 148 -2.17 -2.17 -8.28
C VAL A 148 -2.83 -1.48 -9.46
N ASP A 149 -3.57 -2.23 -10.29
CA ASP A 149 -4.33 -1.65 -11.38
C ASP A 149 -5.56 -0.86 -10.87
N PRO A 150 -6.06 0.13 -11.62
CA PRO A 150 -7.16 0.98 -11.20
C PRO A 150 -8.55 0.37 -11.44
N SER A 151 -8.66 -0.90 -11.83
CA SER A 151 -9.91 -1.50 -12.31
C SER A 151 -11.04 -1.54 -11.26
N TRP A 152 -10.68 -1.39 -9.98
CA TRP A 152 -11.62 -1.38 -8.84
C TRP A 152 -11.87 0.03 -8.28
N LEU A 153 -11.53 1.07 -9.04
CA LEU A 153 -11.74 2.47 -8.65
C LEU A 153 -12.93 3.09 -9.39
N GLY A 154 -14.11 2.46 -9.36
CA GLY A 154 -15.30 2.98 -10.02
C GLY A 154 -16.47 2.00 -10.09
N SER A 155 -17.58 2.47 -10.65
CA SER A 155 -18.78 1.66 -10.90
C SER A 155 -18.62 0.75 -12.11
N ASP A 156 -19.35 -0.36 -12.12
CA ASP A 156 -19.45 -1.23 -13.29
C ASP A 156 -19.90 -0.41 -14.53
N GLY A 157 -19.10 -0.45 -15.61
CA GLY A 157 -19.31 0.32 -16.84
C GLY A 157 -18.39 1.54 -17.03
N MET A 158 -17.70 2.01 -15.99
CA MET A 158 -16.59 2.96 -16.11
C MET A 158 -15.28 2.16 -16.14
N ALA A 159 -14.86 1.73 -17.33
CA ALA A 159 -13.73 0.82 -17.48
C ALA A 159 -12.40 1.51 -17.17
N SER A 160 -11.96 1.44 -15.91
CA SER A 160 -10.54 1.53 -15.59
C SER A 160 -9.87 0.22 -16.01
N PRO A 161 -8.76 0.27 -16.77
CA PRO A 161 -8.11 -0.94 -17.26
C PRO A 161 -7.57 -1.79 -16.12
N ALA A 162 -7.75 -3.11 -16.22
CA ALA A 162 -7.04 -4.09 -15.39
C ALA A 162 -5.70 -4.46 -16.04
N PHE A 163 -4.76 -5.01 -15.26
CA PHE A 163 -3.58 -5.61 -15.88
C PHE A 163 -3.94 -6.84 -16.71
N PRO A 164 -3.28 -7.05 -17.87
CA PRO A 164 -3.42 -8.30 -18.62
C PRO A 164 -2.92 -9.50 -17.80
N ASP A 165 -3.41 -10.70 -18.11
CA ASP A 165 -2.94 -11.92 -17.44
C ASP A 165 -1.45 -12.21 -17.69
N LYS A 166 -0.88 -11.68 -18.78
CA LYS A 166 0.57 -11.75 -19.08
C LYS A 166 1.03 -10.42 -19.67
N PHE A 167 2.15 -9.90 -19.18
CA PHE A 167 2.74 -8.66 -19.68
C PHE A 167 4.23 -8.58 -19.35
N LYS A 168 4.94 -7.72 -20.05
CA LYS A 168 6.31 -7.34 -19.69
C LYS A 168 6.28 -6.17 -18.73
N LEU A 169 6.92 -6.31 -17.58
CA LEU A 169 7.15 -5.23 -16.63
C LEU A 169 8.61 -4.79 -16.71
N THR A 170 8.85 -3.51 -16.98
CA THR A 170 10.17 -2.91 -16.79
C THR A 170 10.13 -2.02 -15.56
N ALA A 171 11.03 -2.25 -14.60
CA ALA A 171 11.21 -1.39 -13.43
C ALA A 171 12.56 -0.68 -13.52
N LYS A 172 12.55 0.65 -13.45
CA LYS A 172 13.75 1.48 -13.34
C LYS A 172 13.83 2.08 -11.95
N VAL A 173 14.80 1.63 -11.17
CA VAL A 173 15.03 2.06 -9.79
C VAL A 173 16.20 3.04 -9.75
N THR A 174 15.93 4.27 -9.34
CA THR A 174 16.97 5.29 -9.14
C THR A 174 17.31 5.35 -7.65
N LEU A 175 18.60 5.22 -7.32
CA LEU A 175 19.08 5.38 -5.95
C LEU A 175 19.68 6.78 -5.75
N GLU A 176 19.56 7.32 -4.53
CA GLU A 176 20.16 8.60 -4.17
C GLU A 176 21.70 8.53 -4.29
N GLY A 177 22.31 9.51 -4.95
CA GLY A 177 23.75 9.54 -5.18
C GLY A 177 24.30 8.47 -6.14
N VAL A 178 23.45 7.88 -7.01
CA VAL A 178 23.86 6.99 -8.11
C VAL A 178 23.32 7.54 -9.44
N ASP A 179 24.22 7.74 -10.41
CA ASP A 179 23.90 8.51 -11.63
C ASP A 179 22.92 7.84 -12.59
N LYS A 180 22.93 6.50 -12.67
CA LYS A 180 22.13 5.74 -13.62
C LYS A 180 21.11 4.86 -12.89
N PRO A 181 19.87 4.74 -13.40
CA PRO A 181 18.89 3.83 -12.83
C PRO A 181 19.31 2.38 -13.03
N TYR A 182 18.96 1.53 -12.07
CA TYR A 182 18.98 0.09 -12.20
C TYR A 182 17.73 -0.34 -12.97
N THR A 183 17.89 -1.10 -14.05
CA THR A 183 16.77 -1.52 -14.90
C THR A 183 16.58 -3.02 -14.77
N PHE A 184 15.34 -3.45 -14.55
CA PHE A 184 14.94 -4.85 -14.45
C PHE A 184 13.76 -5.10 -15.39
N ASP A 185 13.79 -6.21 -16.12
CA ASP A 185 12.74 -6.63 -17.04
C ASP A 185 12.17 -7.97 -16.64
N PHE A 186 10.86 -8.03 -16.44
CA PHE A 186 10.14 -9.23 -16.03
C PHE A 186 9.11 -9.61 -17.09
N SER A 187 8.97 -10.90 -17.35
CA SER A 187 7.77 -11.43 -18.00
C SER A 187 6.84 -11.96 -16.91
N LEU A 188 5.86 -11.15 -16.53
CA LEU A 188 4.92 -11.51 -15.47
C LEU A 188 3.75 -12.29 -16.06
N GLN A 189 3.33 -13.31 -15.32
CA GLN A 189 2.12 -14.08 -15.60
C GLN A 189 1.31 -14.14 -14.32
N LYS A 190 0.02 -13.85 -14.44
CA LYS A 190 -0.94 -13.95 -13.36
C LYS A 190 -0.96 -15.37 -12.81
N ASN A 191 -0.72 -15.49 -11.52
CA ASN A 191 -0.93 -16.71 -10.77
C ASN A 191 -1.99 -16.46 -9.68
N ALA A 192 -3.24 -16.77 -10.01
CA ALA A 192 -4.38 -16.59 -9.13
C ALA A 192 -4.78 -17.90 -8.42
N ASP A 193 -3.79 -18.68 -7.97
CA ASP A 193 -4.02 -19.92 -7.23
C ASP A 193 -4.96 -19.68 -6.03
N ASN A 194 -6.00 -20.51 -5.92
CA ASN A 194 -7.03 -20.43 -4.89
C ASN A 194 -7.78 -19.08 -4.82
N LEU A 195 -7.88 -18.37 -5.96
CA LEU A 195 -8.67 -17.14 -6.02
C LEU A 195 -10.14 -17.41 -5.68
N GLN A 196 -10.61 -16.75 -4.64
CA GLN A 196 -12.02 -16.62 -4.31
C GLN A 196 -12.48 -15.21 -4.62
N ALA A 197 -13.25 -15.06 -5.70
CA ALA A 197 -13.86 -13.80 -6.09
C ALA A 197 -15.29 -13.71 -5.57
N LEU A 198 -15.51 -12.81 -4.61
CA LEU A 198 -16.76 -12.61 -3.90
C LEU A 198 -17.35 -11.24 -4.22
N LYS A 199 -18.68 -11.15 -4.18
CA LYS A 199 -19.43 -9.88 -4.31
C LYS A 199 -20.35 -9.71 -3.10
N PRO A 200 -19.80 -9.32 -1.93
CA PRO A 200 -20.56 -9.31 -0.68
C PRO A 200 -21.77 -8.37 -0.75
N ASN A 201 -21.62 -7.22 -1.42
CA ASN A 201 -22.62 -6.15 -1.50
C ASN A 201 -23.17 -5.75 -0.11
N LEU A 202 -22.34 -5.88 0.92
CA LEU A 202 -22.71 -5.60 2.30
C LEU A 202 -22.60 -4.10 2.52
N THR A 203 -23.70 -3.47 2.94
CA THR A 203 -23.73 -2.03 3.23
C THR A 203 -23.96 -1.80 4.72
N LYS A 204 -23.14 -0.92 5.29
CA LYS A 204 -23.25 -0.46 6.68
C LYS A 204 -23.34 1.06 6.72
N LYS A 205 -23.98 1.60 7.75
CA LYS A 205 -24.30 3.03 7.88
C LYS A 205 -24.02 3.55 9.28
N ARG A 206 -23.63 4.82 9.36
CA ARG A 206 -23.55 5.63 10.59
C ARG A 206 -24.01 7.05 10.24
N GLY A 207 -25.20 7.43 10.69
CA GLY A 207 -25.83 8.68 10.27
C GLY A 207 -25.99 8.75 8.74
N ASP A 208 -25.52 9.85 8.13
CA ASP A 208 -25.55 10.06 6.68
C ASP A 208 -24.44 9.30 5.94
N TYR A 209 -23.42 8.83 6.66
CA TYR A 209 -22.32 8.07 6.08
C TYR A 209 -22.71 6.61 5.84
N SER A 210 -22.33 6.08 4.68
CA SER A 210 -22.45 4.65 4.40
C SER A 210 -21.22 4.10 3.70
N ALA A 211 -20.82 2.89 4.08
CA ALA A 211 -19.78 2.13 3.40
C ALA A 211 -20.37 0.83 2.85
N THR A 212 -20.12 0.55 1.57
CA THR A 212 -20.52 -0.69 0.92
C THR A 212 -19.29 -1.49 0.49
N LEU A 213 -19.14 -2.70 1.04
CA LEU A 213 -18.19 -3.69 0.55
C LEU A 213 -18.75 -4.36 -0.71
N SER A 214 -18.28 -3.90 -1.87
CA SER A 214 -18.84 -4.32 -3.17
C SER A 214 -18.12 -5.54 -3.75
N LYS A 215 -16.78 -5.56 -3.69
CA LYS A 215 -15.92 -6.59 -4.26
C LYS A 215 -14.93 -7.08 -3.22
N LEU A 216 -14.63 -8.38 -3.24
CA LEU A 216 -13.62 -9.01 -2.39
C LEU A 216 -12.97 -10.16 -3.16
N ASN A 217 -11.65 -10.11 -3.31
CA ASN A 217 -10.84 -11.19 -3.84
C ASN A 217 -9.88 -11.68 -2.77
N VAL A 218 -9.87 -12.98 -2.49
CA VAL A 218 -8.90 -13.62 -1.59
C VAL A 218 -8.05 -14.60 -2.38
N THR A 219 -6.73 -14.51 -2.27
CA THR A 219 -5.78 -15.48 -2.82
C THR A 219 -4.90 -16.02 -1.69
N SER A 220 -4.00 -16.97 -2.01
CA SER A 220 -2.98 -17.42 -1.05
C SER A 220 -1.94 -16.35 -0.72
N THR A 221 -1.89 -15.24 -1.46
CA THR A 221 -0.85 -14.21 -1.34
C THR A 221 -1.37 -12.81 -1.02
N SER A 222 -2.68 -12.55 -1.14
CA SER A 222 -3.27 -11.26 -0.79
C SER A 222 -4.79 -11.31 -0.63
N THR A 223 -5.33 -10.23 -0.06
CA THR A 223 -6.76 -9.94 0.00
C THR A 223 -7.01 -8.57 -0.61
N ARG A 224 -7.81 -8.46 -1.67
CA ARG A 224 -8.19 -7.17 -2.29
C ARG A 224 -9.67 -6.91 -2.07
N PHE A 225 -10.07 -5.71 -1.67
CA PHE A 225 -11.48 -5.34 -1.58
C PHE A 225 -11.76 -3.91 -2.03
N GLN A 226 -12.97 -3.70 -2.53
CA GLN A 226 -13.51 -2.39 -2.89
C GLN A 226 -14.53 -1.94 -1.84
N LEU A 227 -14.32 -0.76 -1.26
CA LEU A 227 -15.37 -0.03 -0.54
C LEU A 227 -15.90 1.12 -1.41
N ILE A 228 -17.20 1.34 -1.30
CA ILE A 228 -17.88 2.50 -1.86
C ILE A 228 -18.44 3.30 -0.68
N GLU A 229 -17.86 4.47 -0.45
CA GLU A 229 -18.24 5.37 0.64
C GLU A 229 -19.15 6.47 0.11
N LYS A 230 -20.23 6.76 0.85
CA LYS A 230 -21.21 7.80 0.52
C LYS A 230 -21.54 8.63 1.73
N GLY A 231 -22.14 9.81 1.50
CA GLY A 231 -22.45 10.77 2.55
C GLY A 231 -21.26 11.65 2.94
N LEU A 232 -20.13 11.49 2.25
CA LEU A 232 -19.02 12.44 2.33
C LEU A 232 -19.41 13.74 1.63
N LYS A 233 -19.07 14.88 2.22
CA LYS A 233 -19.21 16.16 1.53
C LYS A 233 -18.23 16.21 0.37
N LYS A 234 -18.66 16.79 -0.76
CA LYS A 234 -17.84 16.86 -1.97
C LYS A 234 -16.50 17.56 -1.68
N GLY A 235 -15.40 16.87 -1.98
CA GLY A 235 -14.03 17.37 -1.74
C GLY A 235 -13.53 17.22 -0.31
N GLU A 236 -14.32 16.62 0.59
CA GLU A 236 -13.85 16.17 1.90
C GLU A 236 -13.40 14.71 1.83
N HIS A 237 -12.40 14.36 2.64
CA HIS A 237 -11.93 12.99 2.79
C HIS A 237 -12.59 12.35 4.01
N SER A 238 -12.82 11.03 3.95
CA SER A 238 -13.23 10.25 5.11
C SER A 238 -12.10 10.28 6.15
N HIS A 239 -12.45 10.59 7.40
CA HIS A 239 -11.55 10.37 8.55
C HIS A 239 -11.61 8.92 9.07
N ILE A 240 -12.45 8.09 8.45
CA ILE A 240 -12.62 6.69 8.81
C ILE A 240 -11.56 5.87 8.08
N LEU A 241 -10.79 5.13 8.86
CA LEU A 241 -9.82 4.16 8.36
C LEU A 241 -10.33 2.74 8.60
N TYR A 242 -9.70 1.79 7.91
CA TYR A 242 -10.08 0.40 7.93
C TYR A 242 -8.89 -0.48 8.25
N GLU A 243 -9.10 -1.45 9.12
CA GLU A 243 -8.22 -2.60 9.32
C GLU A 243 -8.98 -3.90 9.02
N VAL A 244 -8.24 -4.97 8.76
CA VAL A 244 -8.82 -6.28 8.49
C VAL A 244 -8.24 -7.31 9.43
N VAL A 245 -9.11 -8.07 10.07
CA VAL A 245 -8.71 -9.23 10.88
C VAL A 245 -9.34 -10.50 10.33
N ASP A 246 -8.65 -11.63 10.46
CA ASP A 246 -9.27 -12.94 10.23
C ASP A 246 -9.98 -13.46 11.49
N ASP A 247 -10.73 -14.56 11.34
CA ASP A 247 -11.45 -15.23 12.43
C ASP A 247 -10.55 -15.95 13.44
N GLN A 248 -9.23 -15.94 13.22
CA GLN A 248 -8.23 -16.41 14.17
C GLN A 248 -7.64 -15.25 14.98
N GLY A 249 -8.05 -14.02 14.69
CA GLY A 249 -7.59 -12.81 15.35
C GLY A 249 -6.30 -12.23 14.75
N ASN A 250 -5.82 -12.72 13.62
CA ASN A 250 -4.66 -12.15 12.96
C ASN A 250 -5.04 -10.86 12.25
N LEU A 251 -4.29 -9.79 12.52
CA LEU A 251 -4.37 -8.54 11.76
C LEU A 251 -3.66 -8.73 10.42
N LEU A 252 -4.33 -8.34 9.33
CA LEU A 252 -3.74 -8.38 8.00
C LEU A 252 -3.00 -7.06 7.74
N ASP A 253 -1.82 -7.16 7.12
CA ASP A 253 -1.00 -6.00 6.78
C ASP A 253 -1.57 -5.30 5.56
N LEU A 254 -1.75 -3.98 5.64
CA LEU A 254 -2.09 -3.17 4.47
C LEU A 254 -0.91 -3.15 3.49
N LYS A 255 -1.11 -3.61 2.26
CA LYS A 255 -0.11 -3.61 1.18
C LYS A 255 -0.27 -2.44 0.22
N SER A 256 -1.51 -2.01 -0.02
CA SER A 256 -1.83 -0.85 -0.85
C SER A 256 -3.22 -0.35 -0.52
N GLY A 257 -3.43 0.96 -0.62
CA GLY A 257 -4.74 1.59 -0.52
C GLY A 257 -4.78 2.80 -1.43
N PHE A 258 -5.78 2.88 -2.30
CA PHE A 258 -5.98 4.02 -3.18
C PHE A 258 -7.47 4.31 -3.32
N GLY A 259 -7.85 5.58 -3.49
CA GLY A 259 -9.25 5.94 -3.68
C GLY A 259 -9.45 7.14 -4.59
N THR A 260 -10.64 7.21 -5.16
CA THR A 260 -11.06 8.30 -6.04
C THR A 260 -12.58 8.46 -6.08
N ASP A 261 -13.03 9.70 -6.18
CA ASP A 261 -14.40 10.10 -6.48
C ASP A 261 -14.58 10.52 -7.96
N GLU A 262 -13.50 10.52 -8.75
CA GLU A 262 -13.48 11.02 -10.13
C GLU A 262 -14.19 10.08 -11.12
N ASN A 263 -14.31 8.80 -10.76
CA ASN A 263 -14.78 7.74 -11.67
C ASN A 263 -16.26 7.39 -11.50
N ASN A 264 -17.08 8.34 -11.05
CA ASN A 264 -18.53 8.20 -11.00
C ASN A 264 -19.25 9.56 -11.10
N LYS A 265 -20.57 9.53 -11.31
CA LYS A 265 -21.39 10.75 -11.49
C LYS A 265 -21.89 11.35 -10.17
N ASN A 266 -21.85 10.59 -9.08
CA ASN A 266 -22.51 10.92 -7.82
C ASN A 266 -21.56 11.55 -6.78
N GLY A 267 -20.25 11.55 -7.05
CA GLY A 267 -19.23 11.92 -6.08
C GLY A 267 -19.05 10.88 -4.96
N ASP A 268 -19.48 9.63 -5.20
CA ASP A 268 -19.24 8.52 -4.28
C ASP A 268 -17.73 8.23 -4.25
N MET A 269 -17.14 7.96 -3.08
CA MET A 269 -15.72 7.63 -2.99
C MET A 269 -15.53 6.13 -3.19
N TYR A 270 -14.71 5.75 -4.17
CA TYR A 270 -14.33 4.36 -4.42
C TYR A 270 -12.93 4.14 -3.88
N THR A 271 -12.79 3.26 -2.91
CA THR A 271 -11.49 2.88 -2.36
C THR A 271 -11.19 1.42 -2.67
N ASP A 272 -9.98 1.16 -3.13
CA ASP A 272 -9.44 -0.15 -3.43
C ASP A 272 -8.26 -0.41 -2.49
N TYR A 273 -8.39 -1.48 -1.70
CA TYR A 273 -7.40 -1.89 -0.74
C TYR A 273 -6.86 -3.27 -1.07
N VAL A 274 -5.56 -3.45 -0.87
CA VAL A 274 -4.88 -4.74 -0.91
C VAL A 274 -4.21 -4.96 0.45
N PHE A 275 -4.48 -6.11 1.05
CA PHE A 275 -3.93 -6.57 2.31
C PHE A 275 -3.17 -7.89 2.12
N SER A 276 -2.40 -8.30 3.12
CA SER A 276 -1.83 -9.64 3.22
C SER A 276 -2.93 -10.72 3.17
N PRO A 277 -2.60 -11.99 2.86
CA PRO A 277 -3.60 -13.05 2.88
C PRO A 277 -4.02 -13.35 4.34
N PRO A 278 -5.24 -13.82 4.58
CA PRO A 278 -5.63 -14.33 5.89
C PRO A 278 -4.88 -15.64 6.18
N ALA A 279 -4.94 -16.12 7.43
CA ALA A 279 -4.37 -17.42 7.76
C ALA A 279 -4.95 -18.53 6.86
N LYS A 280 -4.12 -19.53 6.52
CA LYS A 280 -4.51 -20.63 5.61
C LYS A 280 -5.80 -21.31 6.04
N GLU A 281 -6.07 -21.42 7.35
CA GLU A 281 -7.27 -22.07 7.90
C GLU A 281 -8.41 -21.11 8.23
N ALA A 282 -8.24 -19.79 7.99
CA ALA A 282 -9.27 -18.79 8.25
C ALA A 282 -10.53 -19.06 7.42
N LYS A 283 -11.72 -18.83 8.01
CA LYS A 283 -13.01 -19.04 7.34
C LYS A 283 -13.73 -17.74 7.06
N SER A 284 -13.41 -16.67 7.78
CA SER A 284 -13.95 -15.34 7.55
C SER A 284 -12.93 -14.26 7.82
N ILE A 285 -13.18 -13.08 7.25
CA ILE A 285 -12.48 -11.84 7.59
C ILE A 285 -13.49 -10.81 8.07
N THR A 286 -13.02 -9.91 8.93
CA THR A 286 -13.79 -8.78 9.42
C THR A 286 -13.05 -7.48 9.13
N ILE A 287 -13.69 -6.60 8.37
CA ILE A 287 -13.22 -5.24 8.10
C ILE A 287 -13.77 -4.34 9.21
N ARG A 288 -12.86 -3.78 10.01
CA ARG A 288 -13.18 -2.91 11.15
C ARG A 288 -12.89 -1.46 10.78
N ALA A 289 -13.91 -0.62 10.91
CA ALA A 289 -13.78 0.81 10.73
C ALA A 289 -13.36 1.48 12.04
N PHE A 290 -12.50 2.50 11.97
CA PHE A 290 -12.13 3.30 13.13
C PHE A 290 -11.78 4.75 12.74
N GLU A 291 -11.95 5.67 13.68
CA GLU A 291 -11.42 7.03 13.59
C GLU A 291 -10.17 7.13 14.47
N PRO A 292 -9.00 7.50 13.91
CA PRO A 292 -7.81 7.73 14.70
C PRO A 292 -7.87 9.07 15.43
N ASP A 293 -7.22 9.13 16.59
CA ASP A 293 -6.96 10.39 17.27
C ASP A 293 -5.79 11.13 16.63
N PHE A 294 -5.86 12.46 16.58
CA PHE A 294 -4.80 13.32 16.03
C PHE A 294 -4.30 14.35 17.05
N VAL A 295 -3.01 14.66 17.00
CA VAL A 295 -2.46 15.89 17.56
C VAL A 295 -2.70 16.99 16.54
N PRO A 296 -3.45 18.07 16.84
CA PRO A 296 -3.66 19.14 15.88
C PRO A 296 -2.34 19.85 15.56
N ASP A 297 -2.01 20.00 14.27
CA ASP A 297 -0.84 20.77 13.82
C ASP A 297 -0.94 22.25 14.22
N ASN A 298 -2.16 22.77 14.31
CA ASN A 298 -2.45 24.09 14.83
C ASN A 298 -3.22 23.98 16.16
N PRO A 299 -2.63 24.35 17.30
CA PRO A 299 -3.31 24.31 18.61
C PRO A 299 -4.58 25.18 18.68
N GLY A 300 -4.70 26.21 17.83
CA GLY A 300 -5.87 27.06 17.72
C GLY A 300 -6.98 26.53 16.80
N ASP A 301 -6.72 25.43 16.08
CA ASP A 301 -7.69 24.75 15.22
C ASP A 301 -7.65 23.23 15.51
N PRO A 302 -8.52 22.73 16.41
CA PRO A 302 -8.59 21.31 16.76
C PRO A 302 -8.90 20.38 15.59
N SER A 303 -9.30 20.91 14.43
CA SER A 303 -9.58 20.16 13.21
C SER A 303 -8.40 20.11 12.22
N SER A 304 -7.27 20.75 12.57
CA SER A 304 -6.05 20.72 11.75
C SER A 304 -5.49 19.29 11.68
N PRO A 305 -5.27 18.72 10.48
CA PRO A 305 -4.76 17.36 10.34
C PRO A 305 -3.30 17.34 10.77
N GLY A 306 -3.01 16.76 11.94
CA GLY A 306 -1.63 16.52 12.37
C GLY A 306 -1.31 15.05 12.51
N ILE A 307 -0.29 14.73 13.31
CA ILE A 307 0.16 13.35 13.50
C ILE A 307 -0.84 12.52 14.31
N TYR A 308 -0.94 11.23 14.02
CA TYR A 308 -1.74 10.31 14.83
C TYR A 308 -1.22 10.28 16.28
N LYS A 309 -2.13 10.36 17.25
CA LYS A 309 -1.78 10.07 18.64
C LYS A 309 -1.47 8.60 18.78
N THR A 310 -0.45 8.29 19.56
CA THR A 310 -0.08 6.94 19.93
C THR A 310 -0.31 6.70 21.42
N ASP A 311 -0.56 5.44 21.78
CA ASP A 311 -0.60 5.00 23.16
C ASP A 311 0.83 4.83 23.75
N SER A 312 0.92 4.26 24.96
CA SER A 312 2.19 4.00 25.63
C SER A 312 3.09 3.00 24.91
N ASN A 313 2.56 2.21 23.98
CA ASN A 313 3.29 1.23 23.18
C ASN A 313 3.68 1.77 21.80
N GLY A 314 3.31 3.02 21.48
CA GLY A 314 3.53 3.61 20.17
C GLY A 314 2.50 3.19 19.12
N GLU A 315 1.40 2.55 19.52
CA GLU A 315 0.32 2.16 18.60
C GLU A 315 -0.69 3.30 18.44
N THR A 316 -1.22 3.50 17.24
CA THR A 316 -2.27 4.50 17.00
C THR A 316 -3.47 4.27 17.90
N ILE A 317 -3.95 5.33 18.55
CA ILE A 317 -5.21 5.27 19.32
C ILE A 317 -6.37 5.21 18.32
N LYS A 318 -7.12 4.09 18.34
CA LYS A 318 -8.21 3.80 17.41
C LYS A 318 -9.58 3.84 18.10
N ASN A 319 -10.49 4.66 17.59
CA ASN A 319 -11.88 4.70 18.04
C ASN A 319 -12.75 3.86 17.09
N TYR A 320 -13.00 2.60 17.45
CA TYR A 320 -13.74 1.67 16.59
C TYR A 320 -15.21 2.04 16.40
N ILE A 321 -15.68 1.90 15.16
CA ILE A 321 -17.05 2.19 14.75
C ILE A 321 -17.76 0.87 14.42
N LYS A 322 -18.34 0.24 15.46
CA LYS A 322 -18.98 -1.08 15.35
C LYS A 322 -20.12 -1.14 14.32
N GLU A 323 -20.84 -0.03 14.12
CA GLU A 323 -21.93 0.06 13.15
C GLU A 323 -21.47 -0.17 11.70
N LEU A 324 -20.19 0.10 11.42
CA LEU A 324 -19.56 -0.02 10.10
C LEU A 324 -18.78 -1.34 9.91
N GLU A 325 -18.76 -2.21 10.92
CA GLU A 325 -18.06 -3.49 10.85
C GLU A 325 -18.71 -4.44 9.84
N MET A 326 -17.88 -5.07 9.01
CA MET A 326 -18.30 -5.93 7.91
C MET A 326 -17.56 -7.26 7.96
N THR A 327 -18.27 -8.35 8.25
CA THR A 327 -17.73 -9.72 8.25
C THR A 327 -18.17 -10.48 7.01
N VAL A 328 -17.24 -11.19 6.37
CA VAL A 328 -17.50 -11.99 5.17
C VAL A 328 -16.88 -13.37 5.31
N ASN A 329 -17.67 -14.41 5.01
CA ASN A 329 -17.16 -15.78 4.88
C ASN A 329 -16.35 -15.91 3.59
N ILE A 330 -15.16 -16.50 3.71
CA ILE A 330 -14.18 -16.70 2.63
C ILE A 330 -13.84 -18.19 2.45
N LYS A 331 -14.69 -19.07 2.98
CA LYS A 331 -14.69 -20.53 2.82
C LYS A 331 -16.08 -21.10 3.00
#